data_AF-A0A7X1FRH8-F1
#
_entry.id   AF-A0A7X1FRH8-F1
#
_cell.length_a   1.000
_cell.length_b   1.000
_cell.length_c   1.000
_cell.angle_alpha   90.00
_cell.angle_beta   90.00
_cell.angle_gamma   90.00
#
_symmetry.space_group_name_H-M   'P 1'
#
loop_
_entity.id
_entity.type
_entity.pdbx_description
1 polymer ?
#
loop_
_entity_poly.entity_id
_entity_poly.type
_entity_poly.pdbx_seq_one_letter_code
_entity_poly.pdbx_strand_id
1 'polypeptide(L)'
;MSRSADDVSAARAISLDEVPVIDFAPFLSGSAGERQAVADAIAAACEEIGFFYLTGHGVPEAARDDVFAAARAFFARPKAERAGSAATPEWYRGWIGAPDADGFSRNTRLFEQYRMQHEWPADPEDMEHAAIFDQPNRFPADMPEFRRASEAYLEAMVILSRELLRAFALGLGLPEHRFDDWFRHPASQLSMNYYPLLPAGADDEVSNMVPHTDEGPFTILAQGEVGGLEVKRRDGAWIKAPPVEGAYTINVGDMMMWWSNGRFLSNLHRVRNRAGEERLSVPYFANPDRSVVVAPLPELAGDAPAYPAVKVADHLARFYATLSKNPHEIYG
;
A
#
# COMPACT_ATOMS: atom_id res chain seq x y z
N MET A 1 -25.35 -11.82 0.18
CA MET A 1 -25.58 -10.42 0.59
C MET A 1 -25.77 -9.56 -0.66
N SER A 2 -26.54 -8.47 -0.57
CA SER A 2 -26.75 -7.53 -1.68
C SER A 2 -25.45 -6.77 -1.97
N ARG A 3 -25.13 -6.55 -3.26
CA ARG A 3 -23.95 -5.79 -3.71
C ARG A 3 -23.96 -4.37 -3.14
N SER A 4 -22.79 -3.80 -2.82
CA SER A 4 -22.67 -2.34 -2.71
C SER A 4 -22.71 -1.75 -4.13
N ALA A 5 -23.21 -0.50 -4.28
CA ALA A 5 -23.20 0.18 -5.59
C ALA A 5 -21.78 0.35 -6.14
N ASP A 6 -20.79 0.41 -5.25
CA ASP A 6 -19.38 0.55 -5.60
C ASP A 6 -18.75 -0.73 -6.13
N ASP A 7 -19.27 -1.91 -5.78
CA ASP A 7 -18.75 -3.18 -6.30
C ASP A 7 -19.05 -3.38 -7.78
N VAL A 8 -20.21 -2.90 -8.24
CA VAL A 8 -20.73 -3.16 -9.60
C VAL A 8 -20.52 -2.04 -10.60
N SER A 9 -20.10 -0.87 -10.16
CA SER A 9 -19.85 0.26 -11.05
C SER A 9 -18.76 -0.08 -12.06
N ALA A 10 -18.98 0.25 -13.35
CA ALA A 10 -17.97 0.06 -14.39
C ALA A 10 -17.00 1.25 -14.38
N ALA A 11 -15.69 0.97 -14.28
CA ALA A 11 -14.68 2.02 -14.42
C ALA A 11 -14.55 2.46 -15.87
N ARG A 12 -14.48 3.77 -16.10
CA ARG A 12 -14.23 4.34 -17.43
C ARG A 12 -12.72 4.25 -17.74
N ALA A 13 -12.40 4.06 -19.03
CA ALA A 13 -11.01 4.16 -19.49
C ALA A 13 -10.56 5.62 -19.37
N ILE A 14 -9.33 5.83 -18.92
CA ILE A 14 -8.77 7.18 -18.71
C ILE A 14 -7.99 7.68 -19.92
N SER A 15 -7.83 9.00 -19.99
CA SER A 15 -6.60 9.63 -20.46
C SER A 15 -5.65 9.78 -19.27
N LEU A 16 -4.34 9.69 -19.47
CA LEU A 16 -3.32 9.97 -18.42
C LEU A 16 -3.51 11.35 -17.75
N ASP A 17 -4.33 12.22 -18.34
CA ASP A 17 -4.75 13.52 -17.81
C ASP A 17 -5.56 13.46 -16.49
N GLU A 18 -6.08 12.29 -16.07
CA GLU A 18 -6.94 12.19 -14.87
C GLU A 18 -6.22 11.77 -13.57
N VAL A 19 -5.00 11.23 -13.65
CA VAL A 19 -4.14 10.96 -12.48
C VAL A 19 -2.79 11.61 -12.72
N PRO A 20 -2.42 12.67 -11.99
CA PRO A 20 -1.22 13.46 -12.28
C PRO A 20 0.06 12.62 -12.29
N VAL A 21 0.94 12.87 -13.26
CA VAL A 21 2.31 12.36 -13.25
C VAL A 21 3.23 13.47 -12.76
N ILE A 22 3.95 13.22 -11.66
CA ILE A 22 4.82 14.18 -10.99
C ILE A 22 6.26 13.68 -11.09
N ASP A 23 7.16 14.53 -11.61
CA ASP A 23 8.60 14.29 -11.56
C ASP A 23 9.16 14.74 -10.21
N PHE A 24 9.72 13.80 -9.46
CA PHE A 24 10.28 14.03 -8.13
C PHE A 24 11.74 14.46 -8.14
N ALA A 25 12.44 14.37 -9.27
CA ALA A 25 13.86 14.69 -9.34
C ALA A 25 14.20 16.13 -8.86
N PRO A 26 13.38 17.17 -9.16
CA PRO A 26 13.61 18.51 -8.63
C PRO A 26 13.43 18.60 -7.11
N PHE A 27 12.61 17.73 -6.50
CA PHE A 27 12.48 17.67 -5.04
C PHE A 27 13.75 17.13 -4.36
N LEU A 28 14.39 16.15 -5.00
CA LEU A 28 15.58 15.47 -4.46
C LEU A 28 16.87 16.28 -4.60
N SER A 29 16.99 17.09 -5.66
CA SER A 29 18.27 17.70 -6.05
C SER A 29 18.19 19.19 -6.40
N GLY A 30 16.99 19.76 -6.45
CA GLY A 30 16.75 21.15 -6.83
C GLY A 30 16.92 22.15 -5.69
N SER A 31 16.77 23.42 -6.04
CA SER A 31 16.69 24.56 -5.13
C SER A 31 15.44 24.51 -4.26
N ALA A 32 15.40 25.28 -3.17
CA ALA A 32 14.23 25.35 -2.28
C ALA A 32 12.93 25.71 -3.02
N GLY A 33 13.00 26.56 -4.06
CA GLY A 33 11.83 26.90 -4.89
C GLY A 33 11.34 25.74 -5.75
N GLU A 34 12.25 24.95 -6.33
CA GLU A 34 11.91 23.76 -7.11
C GLU A 34 11.31 22.66 -6.22
N ARG A 35 11.88 22.47 -5.02
CA ARG A 35 11.34 21.53 -4.03
C ARG A 35 9.92 21.92 -3.61
N GLN A 36 9.69 23.21 -3.32
CA GLN A 36 8.35 23.69 -2.99
C GLN A 36 7.37 23.50 -4.15
N ALA A 37 7.78 23.77 -5.39
CA ALA A 37 6.90 23.57 -6.55
C ALA A 37 6.46 22.10 -6.72
N VAL A 38 7.35 21.14 -6.48
CA VAL A 38 6.99 19.70 -6.48
C VAL A 38 6.05 19.38 -5.32
N ALA A 39 6.32 19.91 -4.12
CA ALA A 39 5.46 19.73 -2.96
C ALA A 39 4.04 20.29 -3.17
N ASP A 40 3.92 21.45 -3.83
CA ASP A 40 2.64 22.07 -4.19
C ASP A 40 1.87 21.22 -5.20
N ALA A 41 2.55 20.64 -6.19
CA ALA A 41 1.93 19.73 -7.16
C ALA A 41 1.44 18.43 -6.49
N ILE A 42 2.21 17.88 -5.56
CA ILE A 42 1.80 16.73 -4.74
C ILE A 42 0.57 17.09 -3.89
N ALA A 43 0.60 18.24 -3.21
CA ALA A 43 -0.53 18.69 -2.40
C ALA A 43 -1.81 18.83 -3.23
N ALA A 44 -1.73 19.43 -4.42
CA ALA A 44 -2.87 19.54 -5.33
C ALA A 44 -3.44 18.16 -5.71
N ALA A 45 -2.58 17.20 -6.07
CA ALA A 45 -3.03 15.84 -6.37
C ALA A 45 -3.68 15.16 -5.15
N CYS A 46 -3.12 15.35 -3.96
CA CYS A 46 -3.66 14.80 -2.71
C CYS A 46 -5.00 15.42 -2.31
N GLU A 47 -5.20 16.71 -2.57
CA GLU A 47 -6.43 17.45 -2.29
C GLU A 47 -7.53 17.16 -3.32
N GLU A 48 -7.19 16.82 -4.57
CA GLU A 48 -8.17 16.56 -5.63
C GLU A 48 -8.63 15.08 -5.67
N ILE A 49 -7.67 14.16 -5.76
CA ILE A 49 -7.91 12.73 -5.97
C ILE A 49 -7.20 11.83 -4.97
N GLY A 50 -6.22 12.30 -4.20
CA GLY A 50 -5.50 11.45 -3.25
C GLY A 50 -4.54 10.46 -3.92
N PHE A 51 -4.33 10.56 -5.24
CA PHE A 51 -3.52 9.65 -6.06
C PHE A 51 -2.65 10.42 -7.05
N PHE A 52 -1.44 9.94 -7.32
CA PHE A 52 -0.59 10.44 -8.39
C PHE A 52 0.44 9.38 -8.81
N TYR A 53 0.99 9.50 -10.00
CA TYR A 53 2.20 8.79 -10.41
C TYR A 53 3.44 9.61 -10.07
N LEU A 54 4.45 8.93 -9.56
CA LEU A 54 5.73 9.53 -9.20
C LEU A 54 6.83 8.96 -10.12
N THR A 55 7.48 9.85 -10.86
CA THR A 55 8.66 9.56 -11.69
C THR A 55 9.88 10.30 -11.10
N GLY A 56 11.09 10.02 -11.60
CA GLY A 56 12.30 10.70 -11.09
C GLY A 56 12.56 10.47 -9.60
N HIS A 57 12.02 9.39 -9.03
CA HIS A 57 11.96 9.11 -7.59
C HIS A 57 13.31 8.68 -6.96
N GLY A 58 14.35 8.48 -7.76
CA GLY A 58 15.69 8.13 -7.27
C GLY A 58 15.90 6.68 -6.80
N VAL A 59 14.83 5.90 -6.57
CA VAL A 59 14.93 4.44 -6.35
C VAL A 59 15.60 3.76 -7.54
N PRO A 60 16.66 2.94 -7.33
CA PRO A 60 17.31 2.20 -8.41
C PRO A 60 16.38 1.22 -9.11
N GLU A 61 16.40 1.22 -10.45
CA GLU A 61 15.60 0.30 -11.28
C GLU A 61 15.84 -1.17 -10.91
N ALA A 62 17.10 -1.54 -10.68
CA ALA A 62 17.47 -2.89 -10.27
C ALA A 62 16.77 -3.35 -8.98
N ALA A 63 16.54 -2.47 -8.00
CA ALA A 63 15.84 -2.85 -6.77
C ALA A 63 14.39 -3.25 -7.06
N ARG A 64 13.72 -2.50 -7.95
CA ARG A 64 12.36 -2.82 -8.42
C ARG A 64 12.36 -4.13 -9.21
N ASP A 65 13.26 -4.27 -10.17
CA ASP A 65 13.27 -5.44 -11.05
C ASP A 65 13.60 -6.73 -10.28
N ASP A 66 14.56 -6.67 -9.35
CA ASP A 66 14.95 -7.79 -8.50
C ASP A 66 13.78 -8.24 -7.60
N VAL A 67 13.03 -7.32 -6.99
CA VAL A 67 11.89 -7.70 -6.15
C VAL A 67 10.75 -8.31 -6.96
N PHE A 68 10.48 -7.82 -8.17
CA PHE A 68 9.49 -8.43 -9.06
C PHE A 68 9.94 -9.80 -9.56
N ALA A 69 11.22 -9.98 -9.89
CA ALA A 69 11.77 -11.26 -10.30
C ALA A 69 11.71 -12.28 -9.15
N ALA A 70 12.08 -11.87 -7.93
CA ALA A 70 11.95 -12.67 -6.72
C ALA A 70 10.50 -13.07 -6.44
N ALA A 71 9.56 -12.12 -6.50
CA ALA A 71 8.14 -12.39 -6.32
C ALA A 71 7.62 -13.42 -7.34
N ARG A 72 7.93 -13.24 -8.64
CA ARG A 72 7.58 -14.21 -9.69
C ARG A 72 8.11 -15.61 -9.37
N ALA A 73 9.39 -15.72 -9.02
CA ALA A 73 10.01 -16.99 -8.68
C ALA A 73 9.33 -17.66 -7.47
N PHE A 74 8.94 -16.87 -6.46
CA PHE A 74 8.24 -17.38 -5.28
C PHE A 74 6.84 -17.91 -5.63
N PHE A 75 6.01 -17.11 -6.32
CA PHE A 75 4.62 -17.49 -6.63
C PHE A 75 4.51 -18.60 -7.69
N ALA A 76 5.55 -18.80 -8.51
CA ALA A 76 5.62 -19.92 -9.45
C ALA A 76 5.80 -21.29 -8.77
N ARG A 77 6.19 -21.34 -7.48
CA ARG A 77 6.39 -22.62 -6.77
C ARG A 77 5.05 -23.32 -6.44
N PRO A 78 5.05 -24.66 -6.32
CA PRO A 78 3.90 -25.40 -5.80
C PRO A 78 3.40 -24.84 -4.46
N LYS A 79 2.07 -24.79 -4.25
CA LYS A 79 1.45 -24.27 -3.03
C LYS A 79 2.03 -24.89 -1.75
N ALA A 80 2.30 -26.21 -1.78
CA ALA A 80 2.88 -26.95 -0.66
C ALA A 80 4.29 -26.47 -0.28
N GLU A 81 5.08 -26.02 -1.24
CA GLU A 81 6.44 -25.53 -1.00
C GLU A 81 6.44 -24.11 -0.40
N ARG A 82 5.43 -23.30 -0.73
CA ARG A 82 5.25 -21.95 -0.16
C ARG A 82 4.73 -22.00 1.28
N ALA A 83 4.03 -23.05 1.66
CA ALA A 83 3.37 -23.18 2.97
C ALA A 83 4.31 -23.08 4.18
N GLY A 84 5.60 -23.40 4.04
CA GLY A 84 6.59 -23.21 5.11
C GLY A 84 6.79 -21.74 5.52
N SER A 85 6.54 -20.82 4.58
CA SER A 85 6.63 -19.37 4.77
C SER A 85 5.30 -18.70 5.15
N ALA A 86 4.25 -19.49 5.45
CA ALA A 86 2.91 -18.95 5.66
C ALA A 86 2.80 -18.01 6.88
N ALA A 87 2.05 -16.93 6.76
CA ALA A 87 1.61 -16.15 7.92
C ALA A 87 0.63 -16.98 8.78
N THR A 88 0.62 -16.74 10.09
CA THR A 88 -0.33 -17.35 11.03
C THR A 88 -0.96 -16.28 11.94
N PRO A 89 -2.04 -16.59 12.67
CA PRO A 89 -2.62 -15.64 13.64
C PRO A 89 -1.63 -15.19 14.73
N GLU A 90 -0.63 -16.01 15.05
CA GLU A 90 0.46 -15.69 15.99
C GLU A 90 1.63 -14.98 15.31
N TRP A 91 1.63 -14.94 13.97
CA TRP A 91 2.77 -14.58 13.14
C TRP A 91 2.30 -13.92 11.84
N TYR A 92 1.92 -12.64 11.92
CA TYR A 92 1.23 -11.89 10.85
C TYR A 92 2.06 -11.61 9.58
N ARG A 93 3.28 -12.17 9.49
CA ARG A 93 4.23 -11.99 8.39
C ARG A 93 4.44 -13.30 7.65
N GLY A 94 4.56 -13.23 6.33
CA GLY A 94 4.71 -14.38 5.46
C GLY A 94 3.65 -14.47 4.37
N TRP A 95 3.56 -15.65 3.77
CA TRP A 95 2.65 -15.96 2.68
C TRP A 95 1.20 -16.18 3.15
N ILE A 96 0.25 -15.61 2.42
CA ILE A 96 -1.18 -15.78 2.57
C ILE A 96 -1.67 -16.33 1.24
N GLY A 97 -2.04 -17.61 1.26
CA GLY A 97 -2.55 -18.29 0.07
C GLY A 97 -3.96 -17.85 -0.28
N ALA A 98 -4.29 -18.01 -1.56
CA ALA A 98 -5.66 -17.87 -2.02
C ALA A 98 -6.58 -18.91 -1.36
N PRO A 99 -7.86 -18.58 -1.15
CA PRO A 99 -8.83 -19.50 -0.59
C PRO A 99 -8.98 -20.77 -1.44
N ASP A 100 -9.12 -21.92 -0.77
CA ASP A 100 -9.58 -23.14 -1.41
C ASP A 100 -11.10 -23.02 -1.59
N ALA A 101 -11.58 -23.07 -2.84
CA ALA A 101 -13.00 -22.87 -3.15
C ALA A 101 -13.52 -23.94 -4.10
N ASP A 102 -14.66 -24.55 -3.74
CA ASP A 102 -15.45 -25.43 -4.61
C ASP A 102 -16.22 -24.57 -5.64
N GLY A 103 -15.48 -23.99 -6.58
CA GLY A 103 -15.99 -23.08 -7.62
C GLY A 103 -15.60 -21.62 -7.41
N PHE A 104 -15.40 -20.92 -8.53
CA PHE A 104 -14.97 -19.52 -8.57
C PHE A 104 -16.14 -18.62 -8.93
N SER A 105 -16.93 -18.27 -7.91
CA SER A 105 -18.00 -17.27 -8.06
C SER A 105 -17.44 -15.86 -7.84
N ARG A 106 -18.17 -14.81 -8.24
CA ARG A 106 -17.82 -13.41 -7.96
C ARG A 106 -17.51 -13.04 -6.49
N ASN A 107 -17.87 -13.90 -5.54
CA ASN A 107 -17.57 -13.70 -4.11
C ASN A 107 -16.23 -14.33 -3.69
N THR A 108 -15.62 -15.13 -4.57
CA THR A 108 -14.28 -15.69 -4.36
C THR A 108 -13.26 -14.58 -4.60
N ARG A 109 -12.22 -14.53 -3.76
CA ARG A 109 -11.09 -13.59 -3.88
C ARG A 109 -9.85 -14.37 -4.26
N LEU A 110 -9.63 -14.56 -5.55
CA LEU A 110 -8.49 -15.32 -6.04
C LEU A 110 -7.27 -14.42 -6.17
N PHE A 111 -6.62 -14.15 -5.04
CA PHE A 111 -5.31 -13.52 -5.00
C PHE A 111 -4.49 -14.09 -3.84
N GLU A 112 -3.18 -14.01 -3.97
CA GLU A 112 -2.22 -14.41 -2.96
C GLU A 112 -1.40 -13.20 -2.53
N GLN A 113 -0.84 -13.27 -1.33
CA GLN A 113 -0.01 -12.20 -0.81
C GLN A 113 1.20 -12.76 -0.07
N TYR A 114 2.32 -12.06 -0.12
CA TYR A 114 3.43 -12.25 0.81
C TYR A 114 3.68 -10.94 1.54
N ARG A 115 3.69 -10.96 2.87
CA ARG A 115 3.88 -9.76 3.71
C ARG A 115 5.18 -9.81 4.49
N MET A 116 5.86 -8.68 4.55
CA MET A 116 7.02 -8.48 5.40
C MET A 116 7.10 -7.05 5.91
N GLN A 117 7.89 -6.85 6.95
CA GLN A 117 8.16 -5.54 7.55
C GLN A 117 9.66 -5.44 7.89
N HIS A 118 10.12 -4.27 8.30
CA HIS A 118 11.45 -4.19 8.92
C HIS A 118 11.44 -4.89 10.28
N GLU A 119 12.54 -5.59 10.57
CA GLU A 119 12.76 -6.25 11.85
C GLU A 119 13.45 -5.28 12.80
N TRP A 120 12.65 -4.56 13.58
CA TRP A 120 13.14 -3.72 14.66
C TRP A 120 13.34 -4.55 15.93
N PRO A 121 14.24 -4.12 16.84
CA PRO A 121 14.29 -4.69 18.18
C PRO A 121 12.92 -4.65 18.86
N ALA A 122 12.62 -5.66 19.66
CA ALA A 122 11.38 -5.69 20.43
C ALA A 122 11.25 -4.45 21.32
N ASP A 123 10.03 -3.93 21.43
CA ASP A 123 9.72 -2.77 22.25
C ASP A 123 9.22 -3.23 23.63
N PRO A 124 10.02 -3.10 24.70
CA PRO A 124 9.62 -3.53 26.03
C PRO A 124 8.44 -2.73 26.60
N GLU A 125 8.14 -1.55 26.03
CA GLU A 125 7.00 -0.72 26.43
C GLU A 125 5.69 -1.14 25.74
N ASP A 126 5.75 -2.00 24.71
CA ASP A 126 4.60 -2.42 23.90
C ASP A 126 4.59 -3.94 23.62
N MET A 127 4.64 -4.73 24.68
CA MET A 127 4.62 -6.19 24.59
C MET A 127 3.24 -6.77 24.21
N GLU A 128 2.16 -6.00 24.38
CA GLU A 128 0.80 -6.42 24.02
C GLU A 128 0.65 -6.64 22.50
N HIS A 129 1.42 -5.91 21.69
CA HIS A 129 1.40 -6.00 20.23
C HIS A 129 2.59 -6.76 19.63
N ALA A 130 3.42 -7.41 20.46
CA ALA A 130 4.66 -8.06 20.02
C ALA A 130 4.45 -9.12 18.91
N ALA A 131 3.33 -9.84 18.93
CA ALA A 131 3.01 -10.84 17.90
C ALA A 131 2.88 -10.23 16.48
N ILE A 132 2.55 -8.94 16.38
CA ILE A 132 2.38 -8.23 15.10
C ILE A 132 3.70 -7.60 14.66
N PHE A 133 4.40 -6.93 15.59
CA PHE A 133 5.49 -6.02 15.25
C PHE A 133 6.89 -6.60 15.51
N ASP A 134 7.03 -7.60 16.37
CA ASP A 134 8.35 -8.09 16.83
C ASP A 134 8.74 -9.45 16.25
N GLN A 135 7.83 -10.12 15.54
CA GLN A 135 8.10 -11.43 14.94
C GLN A 135 8.98 -11.30 13.69
N PRO A 136 10.03 -12.11 13.50
CA PRO A 136 10.85 -12.03 12.30
C PRO A 136 10.06 -12.43 11.04
N ASN A 137 10.51 -11.97 9.88
CA ASN A 137 9.90 -12.30 8.60
C ASN A 137 10.09 -13.79 8.29
N ARG A 138 9.03 -14.44 7.76
CA ARG A 138 9.03 -15.88 7.47
C ARG A 138 9.56 -16.22 6.09
N PHE A 139 10.83 -15.88 5.82
CA PHE A 139 11.43 -16.17 4.52
C PHE A 139 11.53 -17.68 4.23
N PRO A 140 11.31 -18.12 2.98
CA PRO A 140 11.61 -19.49 2.55
C PRO A 140 13.12 -19.74 2.63
N ALA A 141 13.51 -20.74 3.43
CA ALA A 141 14.92 -21.03 3.73
C ALA A 141 15.76 -21.40 2.49
N ASP A 142 15.12 -21.93 1.46
CA ASP A 142 15.72 -22.36 0.19
C ASP A 142 15.67 -21.28 -0.90
N MET A 143 15.26 -20.04 -0.59
CA MET A 143 15.26 -18.91 -1.52
C MET A 143 15.97 -17.67 -0.93
N PRO A 144 17.29 -17.72 -0.73
CA PRO A 144 18.04 -16.61 -0.16
C PRO A 144 17.98 -15.34 -1.03
N GLU A 145 17.85 -15.47 -2.35
CA GLU A 145 17.68 -14.33 -3.26
C GLU A 145 16.34 -13.63 -3.07
N PHE A 146 15.29 -14.36 -2.71
CA PHE A 146 13.98 -13.78 -2.40
C PHE A 146 14.09 -12.85 -1.19
N ARG A 147 14.73 -13.34 -0.12
CA ARG A 147 15.01 -12.52 1.07
C ARG A 147 15.81 -11.27 0.70
N ARG A 148 16.96 -11.45 0.05
CA ARG A 148 17.87 -10.35 -0.30
C ARG A 148 17.20 -9.26 -1.14
N ALA A 149 16.47 -9.64 -2.19
CA ALA A 149 15.77 -8.68 -3.05
C ALA A 149 14.67 -7.93 -2.29
N SER A 150 13.92 -8.65 -1.45
CA SER A 150 12.82 -8.05 -0.69
C SER A 150 13.30 -7.08 0.39
N GLU A 151 14.38 -7.42 1.12
CA GLU A 151 14.99 -6.54 2.12
C GLU A 151 15.62 -5.30 1.45
N ALA A 152 16.36 -5.46 0.35
CA ALA A 152 16.94 -4.34 -0.38
C ALA A 152 15.87 -3.38 -0.93
N TYR A 153 14.76 -3.93 -1.46
CA TYR A 153 13.64 -3.11 -1.92
C TYR A 153 12.94 -2.39 -0.77
N LEU A 154 12.73 -3.07 0.36
CA LEU A 154 12.16 -2.47 1.56
C LEU A 154 12.99 -1.27 2.05
N GLU A 155 14.31 -1.39 2.10
CA GLU A 155 15.21 -0.28 2.45
C GLU A 155 15.07 0.91 1.48
N ALA A 156 14.99 0.65 0.17
CA ALA A 156 14.79 1.68 -0.84
C ALA A 156 13.45 2.40 -0.66
N MET A 157 12.38 1.68 -0.30
CA MET A 157 11.07 2.26 -0.01
C MET A 157 11.08 3.11 1.26
N VAL A 158 11.84 2.72 2.30
CA VAL A 158 12.00 3.54 3.50
C VAL A 158 12.64 4.89 3.14
N ILE A 159 13.70 4.89 2.32
CA ILE A 159 14.35 6.12 1.86
C ILE A 159 13.37 7.01 1.08
N LEU A 160 12.70 6.45 0.06
CA LEU A 160 11.73 7.21 -0.73
C LEU A 160 10.57 7.74 0.13
N SER A 161 10.08 6.94 1.09
CA SER A 161 8.98 7.33 1.97
C SER A 161 9.33 8.54 2.84
N ARG A 162 10.59 8.67 3.30
CA ARG A 162 11.05 9.83 4.05
C ARG A 162 11.06 11.10 3.20
N GLU A 163 11.52 11.02 1.96
CA GLU A 163 11.50 12.18 1.06
C GLU A 163 10.06 12.57 0.68
N LEU A 164 9.16 11.59 0.47
CA LEU A 164 7.74 11.86 0.26
C LEU A 164 7.07 12.51 1.48
N LEU A 165 7.38 12.07 2.70
CA LEU A 165 6.90 12.70 3.94
C LEU A 165 7.30 14.18 4.00
N ARG A 166 8.53 14.52 3.62
CA ARG A 166 8.99 15.92 3.55
C ARG A 166 8.25 16.72 2.49
N ALA A 167 7.98 16.12 1.34
CA ALA A 167 7.17 16.74 0.29
C ALA A 167 5.73 16.99 0.76
N PHE A 168 5.11 16.02 1.45
CA PHE A 168 3.79 16.19 2.07
C PHE A 168 3.81 17.30 3.13
N ALA A 169 4.83 17.36 3.97
CA ALA A 169 4.95 18.42 4.99
C ALA A 169 5.01 19.81 4.35
N LEU A 170 5.89 19.99 3.36
CA LEU A 170 6.00 21.26 2.63
C LEU A 170 4.71 21.62 1.87
N GLY A 171 4.06 20.63 1.23
CA GLY A 171 2.79 20.82 0.54
C GLY A 171 1.64 21.18 1.49
N LEU A 172 1.70 20.72 2.75
CA LEU A 172 0.79 21.12 3.80
C LEU A 172 1.10 22.50 4.40
N GLY A 173 2.23 23.13 4.04
CA GLY A 173 2.70 24.38 4.63
C GLY A 173 3.34 24.20 6.01
N LEU A 174 3.81 22.99 6.32
CA LEU A 174 4.46 22.62 7.57
C LEU A 174 5.99 22.67 7.42
N PRO A 175 6.75 22.68 8.54
CA PRO A 175 8.20 22.47 8.49
C PRO A 175 8.55 21.17 7.77
N GLU A 176 9.57 21.19 6.91
CA GLU A 176 9.95 20.05 6.05
C GLU A 176 10.06 18.72 6.82
N HIS A 177 10.70 18.74 7.99
CA HIS A 177 10.97 17.55 8.80
C HIS A 177 9.86 17.21 9.80
N ARG A 178 8.65 17.75 9.62
CA ARG A 178 7.57 17.66 10.63
C ARG A 178 7.20 16.22 11.00
N PHE A 179 7.40 15.26 10.10
CA PHE A 179 7.06 13.86 10.32
C PHE A 179 8.26 12.97 10.66
N ASP A 180 9.51 13.43 10.51
CA ASP A 180 10.72 12.59 10.57
C ASP A 180 10.80 11.78 11.88
N ASP A 181 10.41 12.39 13.01
CA ASP A 181 10.44 11.77 14.34
C ASP A 181 9.40 10.67 14.56
N TRP A 182 8.40 10.57 13.69
CA TRP A 182 7.36 9.52 13.75
C TRP A 182 7.70 8.30 12.91
N PHE A 183 8.86 8.29 12.25
CA PHE A 183 9.32 7.23 11.35
C PHE A 183 10.77 6.81 11.68
N ARG A 184 11.07 6.65 12.97
CA ARG A 184 12.38 6.18 13.44
C ARG A 184 12.47 4.65 13.36
N HIS A 185 11.42 3.96 13.79
CA HIS A 185 11.22 2.51 13.71
C HIS A 185 9.85 2.20 13.10
N PRO A 186 9.62 2.59 11.83
CA PRO A 186 8.29 2.57 11.25
C PRO A 186 7.74 1.15 11.18
N ALA A 187 6.44 1.00 11.50
CA ALA A 187 5.69 -0.25 11.35
C ALA A 187 5.28 -0.50 9.88
N SER A 188 6.09 0.00 8.94
CA SER A 188 5.81 -0.05 7.51
C SER A 188 5.84 -1.48 7.00
N GLN A 189 4.95 -1.78 6.05
CA GLN A 189 4.77 -3.13 5.51
C GLN A 189 5.02 -3.12 4.00
N LEU A 190 5.84 -4.06 3.54
CA LEU A 190 5.91 -4.44 2.15
C LEU A 190 4.98 -5.63 1.91
N SER A 191 4.19 -5.57 0.85
CA SER A 191 3.42 -6.73 0.38
C SER A 191 3.72 -7.01 -1.08
N MET A 192 3.76 -8.28 -1.44
CA MET A 192 3.79 -8.74 -2.82
C MET A 192 2.45 -9.40 -3.11
N ASN A 193 1.64 -8.77 -3.96
CA ASN A 193 0.32 -9.26 -4.32
C ASN A 193 0.40 -9.98 -5.66
N TYR A 194 -0.10 -11.21 -5.69
CA TYR A 194 -0.14 -12.06 -6.88
C TYR A 194 -1.58 -12.41 -7.23
N TYR A 195 -1.99 -12.06 -8.44
CA TYR A 195 -3.28 -12.41 -9.00
C TYR A 195 -3.01 -13.45 -10.10
N PRO A 196 -3.32 -14.73 -9.87
CA PRO A 196 -3.08 -15.78 -10.84
C PRO A 196 -3.98 -15.61 -12.07
N LEU A 197 -3.65 -16.34 -13.13
CA LEU A 197 -4.55 -16.51 -14.26
C LEU A 197 -5.88 -17.09 -13.78
N LEU A 198 -6.99 -16.45 -14.17
CA LEU A 198 -8.32 -16.94 -13.84
C LEU A 198 -8.59 -18.31 -14.49
N PRO A 199 -9.04 -19.31 -13.73
CA PRO A 199 -9.45 -20.60 -14.28
C PRO A 199 -10.53 -20.44 -15.36
N ALA A 200 -10.54 -21.33 -16.35
CA ALA A 200 -11.55 -21.31 -17.40
C ALA A 200 -12.97 -21.39 -16.81
N GLY A 201 -13.84 -20.45 -17.19
CA GLY A 201 -15.21 -20.36 -16.68
C GLY A 201 -15.37 -19.70 -15.30
N ALA A 202 -14.29 -19.21 -14.70
CA ALA A 202 -14.37 -18.32 -13.55
C ALA A 202 -15.01 -16.98 -13.95
N ASP A 203 -15.76 -16.39 -13.02
CA ASP A 203 -16.29 -15.04 -13.16
C ASP A 203 -15.12 -14.03 -13.17
N ASP A 204 -15.13 -13.02 -14.04
CA ASP A 204 -14.05 -12.03 -14.14
C ASP A 204 -13.99 -11.12 -12.88
N GLU A 205 -15.05 -11.11 -12.08
CA GLU A 205 -15.09 -10.46 -10.77
C GLU A 205 -14.36 -11.26 -9.67
N VAL A 206 -13.88 -12.49 -9.92
CA VAL A 206 -13.18 -13.34 -8.92
C VAL A 206 -11.79 -12.81 -8.55
N SER A 207 -11.08 -12.21 -9.52
CA SER A 207 -9.74 -11.66 -9.29
C SER A 207 -9.85 -10.18 -8.94
N ASN A 208 -10.31 -9.93 -7.72
CA ASN A 208 -10.51 -8.57 -7.24
C ASN A 208 -10.09 -8.33 -5.80
N MET A 209 -9.63 -7.11 -5.55
CA MET A 209 -9.77 -6.50 -4.23
C MET A 209 -11.04 -5.66 -4.22
N VAL A 210 -11.80 -5.71 -3.13
CA VAL A 210 -13.00 -4.89 -2.94
C VAL A 210 -12.63 -3.41 -2.81
N PRO A 211 -13.56 -2.47 -3.06
CA PRO A 211 -13.37 -1.08 -2.71
C PRO A 211 -12.94 -0.90 -1.26
N HIS A 212 -11.80 -0.25 -1.03
CA HIS A 212 -11.28 0.06 0.30
C HIS A 212 -10.43 1.35 0.27
N THR A 213 -10.15 1.88 1.46
CA THR A 213 -9.10 2.86 1.72
C THR A 213 -7.91 2.17 2.37
N ASP A 214 -6.73 2.78 2.28
CA ASP A 214 -5.56 2.32 3.02
C ASP A 214 -5.53 2.95 4.42
N GLU A 215 -5.27 2.13 5.44
CA GLU A 215 -5.30 2.55 6.85
C GLU A 215 -4.11 3.48 7.21
N GLY A 216 -2.98 3.33 6.53
CA GLY A 216 -1.76 4.10 6.78
C GLY A 216 -1.83 5.54 6.27
N PRO A 217 -0.74 6.32 6.36
CA PRO A 217 -0.74 7.69 5.86
C PRO A 217 -0.61 7.74 4.33
N PHE A 218 0.16 6.85 3.73
CA PHE A 218 0.22 6.72 2.28
C PHE A 218 0.84 5.37 1.88
N THR A 219 0.64 5.00 0.62
CA THR A 219 1.16 3.78 0.01
C THR A 219 1.98 4.13 -1.22
N ILE A 220 3.12 3.45 -1.38
CA ILE A 220 3.96 3.47 -2.57
C ILE A 220 3.72 2.16 -3.31
N LEU A 221 3.01 2.19 -4.43
CA LEU A 221 2.64 1.00 -5.19
C LEU A 221 3.51 0.86 -6.44
N ALA A 222 4.31 -0.21 -6.46
CA ALA A 222 4.91 -0.69 -7.70
C ALA A 222 3.90 -1.58 -8.44
N GLN A 223 3.56 -1.21 -9.67
CA GLN A 223 2.75 -2.05 -10.56
C GLN A 223 3.65 -2.80 -11.55
N GLY A 224 3.31 -4.07 -11.82
CA GLY A 224 3.80 -4.77 -13.01
C GLY A 224 3.18 -4.22 -14.28
N GLU A 225 3.37 -4.90 -15.41
CA GLU A 225 2.86 -4.45 -16.73
C GLU A 225 1.33 -4.60 -16.87
N VAL A 226 0.74 -5.52 -16.10
CA VAL A 226 -0.70 -5.78 -16.13
C VAL A 226 -1.44 -4.81 -15.21
N GLY A 227 -2.31 -3.99 -15.80
CA GLY A 227 -3.17 -3.07 -15.08
C GLY A 227 -4.28 -3.75 -14.25
N GLY A 228 -5.12 -2.93 -13.63
CA GLY A 228 -6.26 -3.42 -12.86
C GLY A 228 -6.60 -2.57 -11.66
N LEU A 229 -5.71 -1.67 -11.24
CA LEU A 229 -6.04 -0.67 -10.23
C LEU A 229 -7.10 0.29 -10.77
N GLU A 230 -8.12 0.54 -9.96
CA GLU A 230 -9.18 1.50 -10.23
C GLU A 230 -9.37 2.38 -8.99
N VAL A 231 -9.55 3.68 -9.21
CA VAL A 231 -9.68 4.72 -8.17
C VAL A 231 -11.05 5.37 -8.29
N LYS A 232 -11.69 5.66 -7.17
CA LYS A 232 -12.97 6.37 -7.13
C LYS A 232 -12.72 7.88 -6.97
N ARG A 233 -13.19 8.65 -7.95
CA ARG A 233 -13.18 10.11 -7.94
C ARG A 233 -14.23 10.66 -6.97
N ARG A 234 -14.07 11.94 -6.60
CA ARG A 234 -15.03 12.68 -5.76
C ARG A 234 -16.44 12.76 -6.33
N ASP A 235 -16.58 12.76 -7.65
CA ASP A 235 -17.89 12.74 -8.33
C ASP A 235 -18.56 11.35 -8.32
N GLY A 236 -17.91 10.36 -7.70
CA GLY A 236 -18.37 8.98 -7.60
C GLY A 236 -17.99 8.09 -8.78
N ALA A 237 -17.33 8.62 -9.80
CA ALA A 237 -16.88 7.84 -10.95
C ALA A 237 -15.65 6.98 -10.61
N TRP A 238 -15.64 5.75 -11.10
CA TRP A 238 -14.44 4.89 -11.06
C TRP A 238 -13.60 5.12 -12.31
N ILE A 239 -12.30 5.35 -12.13
CA ILE A 239 -11.32 5.52 -13.19
C ILE A 239 -10.22 4.47 -13.09
N LYS A 240 -9.68 4.04 -14.23
CA LYS A 240 -8.55 3.10 -14.27
C LYS A 240 -7.24 3.84 -14.00
N ALA A 241 -6.34 3.23 -13.24
CA ALA A 241 -4.97 3.72 -13.04
C ALA A 241 -3.97 2.70 -13.64
N PRO A 242 -3.72 2.74 -14.98
CA PRO A 242 -2.84 1.79 -15.65
C PRO A 242 -1.39 1.92 -15.16
N PRO A 243 -0.55 0.90 -15.32
CA PRO A 243 0.87 1.02 -15.02
C PRO A 243 1.51 2.09 -15.92
N VAL A 244 2.39 2.90 -15.33
CA VAL A 244 3.25 3.85 -16.04
C VAL A 244 4.68 3.37 -15.86
N GLU A 245 5.39 3.18 -16.97
CA GLU A 245 6.76 2.69 -16.96
C GLU A 245 7.66 3.61 -16.12
N GLY A 246 8.49 3.02 -15.26
CA GLY A 246 9.39 3.76 -14.38
C GLY A 246 8.70 4.61 -13.30
N ALA A 247 7.39 4.47 -13.08
CA ALA A 247 6.66 5.23 -12.07
C ALA A 247 6.17 4.35 -10.92
N TYR A 248 6.06 4.97 -9.74
CA TYR A 248 5.25 4.46 -8.64
C TYR A 248 3.89 5.12 -8.65
N THR A 249 2.83 4.36 -8.34
CA THR A 249 1.55 4.97 -7.97
C THR A 249 1.58 5.27 -6.48
N ILE A 250 1.34 6.52 -6.11
CA ILE A 250 1.25 6.95 -4.72
C ILE A 250 -0.20 7.23 -4.40
N ASN A 251 -0.67 6.75 -3.25
CA ASN A 251 -1.98 7.12 -2.73
C ASN A 251 -1.93 7.50 -1.26
N VAL A 252 -2.72 8.50 -0.90
CA VAL A 252 -2.93 8.92 0.48
C VAL A 252 -3.89 7.94 1.15
N GLY A 253 -3.61 7.63 2.41
CA GLY A 253 -4.46 6.81 3.26
C GLY A 253 -5.04 7.59 4.43
N ASP A 254 -5.77 6.89 5.28
CA ASP A 254 -6.63 7.46 6.31
C ASP A 254 -5.84 8.26 7.35
N MET A 255 -4.67 7.79 7.79
CA MET A 255 -3.86 8.52 8.80
C MET A 255 -3.38 9.89 8.32
N MET A 256 -3.04 10.05 7.04
CA MET A 256 -2.62 11.34 6.48
C MET A 256 -3.82 12.26 6.28
N MET A 257 -4.97 11.71 5.88
CA MET A 257 -6.22 12.46 5.89
C MET A 257 -6.53 12.97 7.31
N TRP A 258 -6.33 12.16 8.35
CA TRP A 258 -6.54 12.59 9.73
C TRP A 258 -5.54 13.65 10.16
N TRP A 259 -4.23 13.45 9.95
CA TRP A 259 -3.20 14.46 10.24
C TRP A 259 -3.52 15.78 9.56
N SER A 260 -3.89 15.74 8.28
CA SER A 260 -4.23 16.92 7.49
C SER A 260 -5.63 17.50 7.77
N ASN A 261 -6.35 16.94 8.75
CA ASN A 261 -7.73 17.31 9.09
C ASN A 261 -8.67 17.33 7.88
N GLY A 262 -8.51 16.36 6.97
CA GLY A 262 -9.36 16.16 5.80
C GLY A 262 -8.90 16.93 4.56
N ARG A 263 -7.78 17.66 4.62
CA ARG A 263 -7.25 18.41 3.48
C ARG A 263 -6.76 17.47 2.39
N PHE A 264 -5.92 16.49 2.73
CA PHE A 264 -5.55 15.41 1.83
C PHE A 264 -6.57 14.27 1.92
N LEU A 265 -6.87 13.65 0.78
CA LEU A 265 -7.95 12.67 0.70
C LEU A 265 -7.45 11.23 0.69
N SER A 266 -8.01 10.42 1.57
CA SER A 266 -7.99 8.98 1.42
C SER A 266 -9.17 8.54 0.55
N ASN A 267 -8.89 8.07 -0.66
CA ASN A 267 -9.92 7.70 -1.63
C ASN A 267 -10.08 6.19 -1.79
N LEU A 268 -11.32 5.78 -2.04
CA LEU A 268 -11.63 4.39 -2.35
C LEU A 268 -10.91 3.95 -3.62
N HIS A 269 -10.27 2.80 -3.54
CA HIS A 269 -9.66 2.14 -4.67
C HIS A 269 -9.92 0.64 -4.62
N ARG A 270 -9.77 -0.02 -5.76
CA ARG A 270 -10.01 -1.46 -5.92
C ARG A 270 -9.10 -2.02 -6.99
N VAL A 271 -8.97 -3.35 -7.03
CA VAL A 271 -8.27 -4.04 -8.11
C VAL A 271 -9.26 -4.93 -8.86
N ARG A 272 -9.22 -4.89 -10.18
CA ARG A 272 -9.98 -5.75 -11.10
C ARG A 272 -9.02 -6.27 -12.18
N ASN A 273 -8.50 -7.48 -12.02
CA ASN A 273 -7.67 -8.09 -13.06
C ASN A 273 -8.54 -8.74 -14.13
N ARG A 274 -8.82 -7.98 -15.20
CA ARG A 274 -9.62 -8.44 -16.35
C ARG A 274 -8.78 -8.73 -17.60
N ALA A 275 -7.45 -8.69 -17.48
CA ALA A 275 -6.55 -8.86 -18.62
C ALA A 275 -6.49 -10.31 -19.12
N GLY A 276 -6.88 -11.29 -18.30
CA GLY A 276 -6.66 -12.71 -18.60
C GLY A 276 -5.19 -13.09 -18.53
N GLU A 277 -4.41 -12.37 -17.72
CA GLU A 277 -2.98 -12.57 -17.49
C GLU A 277 -2.69 -12.52 -15.99
N GLU A 278 -1.57 -13.12 -15.58
CA GLU A 278 -1.09 -13.01 -14.20
C GLU A 278 -0.70 -11.55 -13.90
N ARG A 279 -1.09 -11.05 -12.72
CA ARG A 279 -0.72 -9.70 -12.28
C ARG A 279 0.06 -9.75 -10.99
N LEU A 280 1.18 -9.02 -10.97
CA LEU A 280 1.96 -8.74 -9.76
C LEU A 280 1.95 -7.26 -9.45
N SER A 281 1.91 -6.96 -8.16
CA SER A 281 2.14 -5.60 -7.66
C SER A 281 2.77 -5.64 -6.27
N VAL A 282 3.60 -4.66 -5.96
CA VAL A 282 4.35 -4.61 -4.70
C VAL A 282 4.04 -3.29 -3.98
N PRO A 283 2.95 -3.20 -3.20
CA PRO A 283 2.71 -2.04 -2.34
C PRO A 283 3.62 -2.03 -1.12
N TYR A 284 4.15 -0.85 -0.83
CA TYR A 284 4.76 -0.49 0.44
C TYR A 284 3.83 0.47 1.19
N PHE A 285 3.33 0.04 2.34
CA PHE A 285 2.47 0.82 3.24
C PHE A 285 3.35 1.57 4.24
N ALA A 286 3.42 2.89 4.12
CA ALA A 286 4.33 3.74 4.90
C ALA A 286 3.76 4.04 6.29
N ASN A 287 3.60 3.03 7.14
CA ASN A 287 3.06 3.22 8.49
C ASN A 287 4.10 3.84 9.44
N PRO A 288 3.70 4.77 10.34
CA PRO A 288 4.58 5.35 11.34
C PRO A 288 5.04 4.34 12.41
N ASP A 289 5.87 4.79 13.34
CA ASP A 289 6.25 4.03 14.52
C ASP A 289 5.02 3.63 15.34
N ARG A 290 5.03 2.42 15.89
CA ARG A 290 3.87 1.83 16.60
C ARG A 290 3.37 2.69 17.79
N SER A 291 4.26 3.45 18.41
CA SER A 291 3.97 4.31 19.57
C SER A 291 3.32 5.65 19.21
N VAL A 292 3.31 6.02 17.93
CA VAL A 292 2.76 7.30 17.48
C VAL A 292 1.26 7.35 17.71
N VAL A 293 0.78 8.51 18.16
CA VAL A 293 -0.65 8.84 18.22
C VAL A 293 -0.97 9.75 17.03
N VAL A 294 -1.76 9.23 16.10
CA VAL A 294 -2.26 9.97 14.93
C VAL A 294 -3.51 10.74 15.34
N ALA A 295 -3.50 12.05 15.14
CA ALA A 295 -4.62 12.95 15.39
C ALA A 295 -4.51 14.16 14.45
N PRO A 296 -5.59 14.92 14.20
CA PRO A 296 -5.51 16.18 13.47
C PRO A 296 -4.39 17.07 13.99
N LEU A 297 -3.49 17.49 13.09
CA LEU A 297 -2.37 18.34 13.45
C LEU A 297 -2.90 19.70 13.93
N PRO A 298 -2.51 20.18 15.12
CA PRO A 298 -2.96 21.48 15.61
C PRO A 298 -2.71 22.62 14.62
N GLU A 299 -1.60 22.55 13.88
CA GLU A 299 -1.20 23.51 12.85
C GLU A 299 -2.19 23.58 11.67
N LEU A 300 -2.97 22.52 11.44
CA LEU A 300 -3.91 22.41 10.32
C LEU A 300 -5.38 22.41 10.76
N ALA A 301 -5.67 21.96 11.98
CA ALA A 301 -7.02 21.84 12.52
C ALA A 301 -7.49 23.07 13.32
N GLY A 302 -6.57 23.86 13.88
CA GLY A 302 -6.92 24.91 14.84
C GLY A 302 -7.77 24.36 15.98
N ASP A 303 -8.89 25.03 16.28
CA ASP A 303 -9.83 24.62 17.35
C ASP A 303 -10.92 23.62 16.87
N ALA A 304 -10.82 23.08 15.66
CA ALA A 304 -11.85 22.24 15.04
C ALA A 304 -11.30 20.90 14.48
N PRO A 305 -10.81 19.98 15.35
CA PRO A 305 -10.41 18.65 14.91
C PRO A 305 -11.61 17.83 14.44
N ALA A 306 -11.54 17.32 13.20
CA ALA A 306 -12.62 16.54 12.58
C ALA A 306 -12.50 15.02 12.81
N TYR A 307 -11.34 14.55 13.31
CA TYR A 307 -11.04 13.13 13.47
C TYR A 307 -10.56 12.81 14.89
N PRO A 308 -10.88 11.62 15.43
CA PRO A 308 -10.40 11.19 16.73
C PRO A 308 -8.91 10.81 16.68
N ALA A 309 -8.25 10.87 17.84
CA ALA A 309 -6.89 10.38 17.99
C ALA A 309 -6.86 8.85 18.05
N VAL A 310 -5.86 8.23 17.40
CA VAL A 310 -5.63 6.78 17.43
C VAL A 310 -4.16 6.46 17.64
N LYS A 311 -3.85 5.47 18.49
CA LYS A 311 -2.50 4.92 18.61
C LYS A 311 -2.24 3.95 17.46
N VAL A 312 -1.10 4.09 16.77
CA VAL A 312 -0.77 3.29 15.58
C VAL A 312 -0.80 1.80 15.88
N ALA A 313 -0.20 1.38 17.00
CA ALA A 313 -0.19 -0.03 17.41
C ALA A 313 -1.60 -0.62 17.50
N ASP A 314 -2.49 0.00 18.27
CA ASP A 314 -3.86 -0.46 18.49
C ASP A 314 -4.66 -0.48 17.18
N HIS A 315 -4.50 0.55 16.36
CA HIS A 315 -5.22 0.71 15.10
C HIS A 315 -4.84 -0.37 14.09
N LEU A 316 -3.53 -0.57 13.89
CA LEU A 316 -3.04 -1.63 13.01
C LEU A 316 -3.35 -3.01 13.58
N ALA A 317 -3.26 -3.21 14.90
CA ALA A 317 -3.59 -4.49 15.53
C ALA A 317 -5.06 -4.88 15.33
N ARG A 318 -5.99 -3.93 15.42
CA ARG A 318 -7.40 -4.18 15.07
C ARG A 318 -7.54 -4.67 13.63
N PHE A 319 -6.84 -4.05 12.69
CA PHE A 319 -6.83 -4.48 11.28
C PHE A 319 -6.26 -5.90 11.14
N TYR A 320 -5.09 -6.18 11.73
CA TYR A 320 -4.49 -7.50 11.65
C TYR A 320 -5.34 -8.58 12.35
N ALA A 321 -6.03 -8.27 13.44
CA ALA A 321 -6.94 -9.19 14.12
C ALA A 321 -8.14 -9.58 13.24
N THR A 322 -8.54 -8.76 12.26
CA THR A 322 -9.55 -9.20 11.28
C THR A 322 -9.05 -10.34 10.39
N LEU A 323 -7.73 -10.46 10.19
CA LEU A 323 -7.09 -11.57 9.46
C LEU A 323 -7.07 -12.89 10.21
N SER A 324 -7.24 -12.86 11.54
CA SER A 324 -7.47 -14.07 12.34
C SER A 324 -8.88 -14.63 12.19
N LYS A 325 -9.81 -13.83 11.64
CA LYS A 325 -11.08 -14.33 11.13
C LYS A 325 -10.80 -14.90 9.75
N ASN A 326 -11.47 -16.01 9.43
CA ASN A 326 -11.28 -16.71 8.17
C ASN A 326 -11.16 -15.71 7.00
N PRO A 327 -10.14 -15.79 6.11
CA PRO A 327 -9.97 -14.86 4.98
C PRO A 327 -11.25 -14.63 4.14
N HIS A 328 -12.18 -15.59 4.18
CA HIS A 328 -13.51 -15.52 3.60
C HIS A 328 -14.46 -14.47 4.22
N GLU A 329 -14.29 -14.09 5.50
CA GLU A 329 -15.14 -13.15 6.22
C GLU A 329 -14.68 -11.68 6.12
N ILE A 330 -13.47 -11.45 5.64
CA ILE A 330 -12.84 -10.12 5.59
C ILE A 330 -13.30 -9.34 4.35
N TYR A 331 -13.66 -10.05 3.28
CA TYR A 331 -13.97 -9.48 1.97
C TYR A 331 -15.29 -9.97 1.37
N GLY A 332 -16.10 -10.68 2.18
CA GLY A 332 -17.39 -11.28 1.83
C GLY A 332 -18.60 -10.47 2.28
#